data_AF-A0A164YFF1-F1
#
_entry.id   AF-A0A164YFF1-F1
#
_cell.length_a   1.000
_cell.length_b   1.000
_cell.length_c   1.000
_cell.angle_alpha   90.00
_cell.angle_beta   90.00
_cell.angle_gamma   90.00
#
_symmetry.space_group_name_H-M   'P 1'
#
loop_
_entity.id
_entity.type
_entity.pdbx_description
1 polymer ?
#
loop_
_entity_poly.entity_id
_entity_poly.type
_entity_poly.pdbx_seq_one_letter_code
_entity_poly.pdbx_strand_id
1 'polypeptide(L)'
;MLAQRTLALRLPAKAANANLTQARNMATLREIEMRLKSVRNIEKITKSMKMIASTKLSKAQRAMNEAKKYGSANTELFQHATAEESPKRKLFIVISSDKGLCGGIHSSVTKATRRGLRGQPISESEGKAVEVDSDSPIVVIGDKSKSQLSRALPKNLTLTVNQIGRDIPTFADAAGVADLITKLDAEYDSVVIVYNKFVSSIAYEAAYMEISNEKILRESSGFRTYEQEDDSTKDLAEFSLANAIYAALVEGHACEMSSRRNAMDNASKNAGDMISSLQLQYNRGRQAAITNELVDIITGNPLNVALSCAHSLISSPKVPVLCNDVDVEQEALIPGSRIIKFKPQGNGISVLHNSALSEPPHTESTSVSQRHCMRALRDI
;
A
#
# COMPACT_ATOMS: atom_id res chain seq x y z
N MET A 1 -22.85 -13.24 -80.32
CA MET A 1 -21.40 -13.25 -80.02
C MET A 1 -21.22 -12.49 -78.71
N LEU A 2 -20.56 -12.96 -77.65
CA LEU A 2 -19.80 -14.16 -77.33
C LEU A 2 -19.86 -14.29 -75.79
N ALA A 3 -20.14 -15.49 -75.30
CA ALA A 3 -20.02 -15.84 -73.89
C ALA A 3 -18.53 -15.97 -73.53
N GLN A 4 -18.11 -15.45 -72.38
CA GLN A 4 -16.90 -15.91 -71.71
C GLN A 4 -17.16 -16.07 -70.20
N ARG A 5 -17.43 -17.32 -69.82
CA ARG A 5 -17.28 -17.85 -68.46
C ARG A 5 -15.78 -18.01 -68.19
N THR A 6 -15.26 -17.35 -67.16
CA THR A 6 -13.93 -17.65 -66.61
C THR A 6 -14.09 -18.51 -65.37
N LEU A 7 -13.73 -19.79 -65.51
CA LEU A 7 -13.63 -20.79 -64.46
C LEU A 7 -12.37 -20.49 -63.62
N ALA A 8 -12.55 -20.05 -62.37
CA ALA A 8 -11.43 -19.89 -61.45
C ALA A 8 -11.10 -21.24 -60.79
N LEU A 9 -9.92 -21.77 -61.12
CA LEU A 9 -9.34 -22.96 -60.52
C LEU A 9 -9.00 -22.68 -59.04
N ARG A 10 -9.65 -23.38 -58.10
CA ARG A 10 -9.26 -23.38 -56.69
C ARG A 10 -8.01 -24.27 -56.52
N LEU A 11 -6.86 -23.67 -56.23
CA LEU A 11 -5.71 -24.37 -55.67
C LEU A 11 -5.99 -24.76 -54.21
N PRO A 12 -5.51 -25.91 -53.71
CA PRO A 12 -5.71 -26.29 -52.32
C PRO A 12 -4.90 -25.36 -51.42
N ALA A 13 -5.54 -24.83 -50.38
CA ALA A 13 -4.89 -24.07 -49.34
C ALA A 13 -3.84 -24.96 -48.65
N LYS A 14 -2.57 -24.61 -48.82
CA LYS A 14 -1.45 -25.18 -48.08
C LYS A 14 -1.70 -24.90 -46.60
N ALA A 15 -1.87 -25.95 -45.78
CA ALA A 15 -2.04 -25.83 -44.34
C ALA A 15 -0.77 -25.19 -43.74
N ALA A 16 -0.81 -23.88 -43.55
CA ALA A 16 0.27 -23.12 -42.94
C ALA A 16 0.05 -23.08 -41.42
N ASN A 17 0.83 -23.90 -40.72
CA ASN A 17 1.35 -23.69 -39.36
C ASN A 17 0.41 -23.04 -38.32
N ALA A 18 -0.47 -23.84 -37.75
CA ALA A 18 -1.17 -23.52 -36.49
C ALA A 18 -0.24 -23.57 -35.25
N ASN A 19 1.02 -24.00 -35.38
CA ASN A 19 1.93 -24.17 -34.25
C ASN A 19 2.71 -22.91 -33.83
N LEU A 20 2.69 -21.83 -34.62
CA LEU A 20 3.46 -20.61 -34.33
C LEU A 20 2.77 -19.67 -33.31
N THR A 21 1.47 -19.82 -33.08
CA THR A 21 0.71 -19.00 -32.14
C THR A 21 0.86 -19.44 -30.69
N GLN A 22 1.28 -20.68 -30.42
CA GLN A 22 1.41 -21.21 -29.06
C GLN A 22 2.72 -20.76 -28.37
N ALA A 23 3.75 -20.41 -29.14
CA ALA A 23 5.03 -19.92 -28.61
C ALA A 23 4.97 -18.49 -28.05
N ARG A 24 3.94 -17.70 -28.41
CA ARG A 24 3.81 -16.30 -27.96
C ARG A 24 3.17 -16.12 -26.57
N ASN A 25 2.63 -17.19 -25.98
CA ASN A 25 1.90 -17.13 -24.71
C ASN A 25 2.62 -17.79 -23.52
N MET A 26 3.84 -18.31 -23.71
CA MET A 26 4.67 -18.74 -22.59
C MET A 26 5.51 -17.55 -22.11
N ALA A 27 5.13 -16.96 -20.97
CA ALA A 27 6.09 -16.16 -20.22
C ALA A 27 7.33 -17.03 -19.97
N THR A 28 8.51 -16.55 -20.36
CA THR A 28 9.73 -17.35 -20.20
C THR A 28 9.92 -17.65 -18.71
N LEU A 29 10.40 -18.85 -18.36
CA LEU A 29 10.58 -19.21 -16.94
C LEU A 29 11.42 -18.18 -16.18
N ARG A 30 12.40 -17.61 -16.87
CA ARG A 30 13.24 -16.53 -16.40
C ARG A 30 12.45 -15.25 -16.09
N GLU A 31 11.50 -14.84 -16.93
CA GLU A 31 10.64 -13.68 -16.66
C GLU A 31 9.77 -13.87 -15.42
N ILE A 32 9.18 -15.07 -15.26
CA ILE A 32 8.38 -15.39 -14.08
C ILE A 32 9.25 -15.32 -12.82
N GLU A 33 10.46 -15.89 -12.87
CA GLU A 33 11.41 -15.85 -11.76
C GLU A 33 11.83 -14.41 -11.40
N MET A 34 12.18 -13.59 -12.41
CA MET A 34 12.53 -12.18 -12.21
C MET A 34 11.36 -11.40 -11.58
N ARG A 35 10.13 -11.64 -12.06
CA ARG A 35 8.93 -11.01 -11.51
C ARG A 35 8.70 -11.46 -10.07
N LEU A 36 8.86 -12.74 -9.77
CA LEU A 36 8.69 -13.28 -8.42
C LEU A 36 9.70 -12.64 -7.45
N LYS A 37 10.97 -12.52 -7.85
CA LYS A 37 12.01 -11.81 -7.06
C LYS A 37 11.61 -10.36 -6.79
N SER A 38 11.08 -9.68 -7.79
CA SER A 38 10.66 -8.27 -7.69
C SER A 38 9.47 -8.10 -6.74
N VAL A 39 8.44 -8.95 -6.85
CA VAL A 39 7.26 -8.90 -5.98
C VAL A 39 7.62 -9.24 -4.53
N ARG A 40 8.50 -10.22 -4.29
CA ARG A 40 9.03 -10.51 -2.93
C ARG A 40 9.77 -9.31 -2.33
N ASN A 41 10.52 -8.56 -3.14
CA ASN A 41 11.19 -7.36 -2.66
C ASN A 41 10.19 -6.25 -2.33
N ILE A 42 9.16 -6.08 -3.15
CA ILE A 42 8.06 -5.13 -2.89
C ILE A 42 7.35 -5.50 -1.57
N GLU A 43 7.02 -6.77 -1.35
CA GLU A 43 6.40 -7.25 -0.11
C GLU A 43 7.25 -6.92 1.13
N LYS A 44 8.57 -7.13 1.06
CA LYS A 44 9.50 -6.78 2.15
C LYS A 44 9.49 -5.28 2.44
N ILE A 45 9.49 -4.45 1.39
CA ILE A 45 9.44 -2.99 1.52
C ILE A 45 8.11 -2.56 2.15
N THR A 46 6.98 -3.06 1.67
CA THR A 46 5.65 -2.69 2.21
C THR A 46 5.48 -3.16 3.64
N LYS A 47 5.97 -4.36 3.99
CA LYS A 47 5.97 -4.87 5.37
C LYS A 47 6.81 -4.01 6.30
N SER A 48 7.99 -3.56 5.84
CA SER A 48 8.85 -2.65 6.60
C SER A 48 8.19 -1.28 6.76
N MET A 49 7.62 -0.72 5.69
CA MET A 49 6.91 0.55 5.72
C MET A 49 5.68 0.51 6.64
N LYS A 50 4.95 -0.62 6.68
CA LYS A 50 3.86 -0.84 7.65
C LYS A 50 4.37 -0.71 9.09
N MET A 51 5.49 -1.34 9.42
CA MET A 51 6.08 -1.25 10.77
C MET A 51 6.57 0.16 11.10
N ILE A 52 7.23 0.83 10.16
CA ILE A 52 7.67 2.23 10.33
C ILE A 52 6.46 3.15 10.55
N ALA A 53 5.40 3.00 9.75
CA ALA A 53 4.19 3.78 9.91
C ALA A 53 3.50 3.50 11.25
N SER A 54 3.50 2.23 11.71
CA SER A 54 2.91 1.87 13.01
C SER A 54 3.65 2.51 14.18
N THR A 55 4.98 2.53 14.15
CA THR A 55 5.79 3.17 15.22
C THR A 55 5.64 4.69 15.20
N LYS A 56 5.59 5.32 14.02
CA LYS A 56 5.34 6.76 13.87
C LYS A 56 3.92 7.15 14.28
N LEU A 57 2.92 6.32 13.98
CA LEU A 57 1.53 6.55 14.37
C LEU A 57 1.39 6.66 15.89
N SER A 58 2.01 5.76 16.66
CA SER A 58 1.95 5.84 18.12
C SER A 58 2.51 7.15 18.67
N LYS A 59 3.59 7.67 18.07
CA LYS A 59 4.15 8.98 18.45
C LYS A 59 3.26 10.14 18.02
N ALA A 60 2.75 10.10 16.80
CA ALA A 60 1.84 11.12 16.26
C ALA A 60 0.53 11.20 17.05
N GLN A 61 -0.01 10.06 17.49
CA GLN A 61 -1.23 10.01 18.31
C GLN A 61 -1.06 10.72 19.66
N ARG A 62 0.12 10.57 20.30
CA ARG A 62 0.41 11.26 21.56
C ARG A 62 0.45 12.77 21.37
N ALA A 63 1.20 13.22 20.36
CA ALA A 63 1.26 14.64 20.00
C ALA A 63 -0.13 15.19 19.63
N MET A 64 -0.95 14.42 18.91
CA MET A 64 -2.31 14.81 18.55
C MET A 64 -3.21 14.97 19.77
N ASN A 65 -3.14 14.04 20.74
CA ASN A 65 -3.94 14.13 21.96
C ASN A 65 -3.56 15.35 22.81
N GLU A 66 -2.28 15.79 22.76
CA GLU A 66 -1.83 17.02 23.40
C GLU A 66 -2.34 18.25 22.63
N ALA A 67 -2.17 18.28 21.31
CA ALA A 67 -2.60 19.38 20.45
C ALA A 67 -4.13 19.59 20.46
N LYS A 68 -4.92 18.51 20.56
CA LYS A 68 -6.39 18.57 20.66
C LYS A 68 -6.88 19.36 21.86
N LYS A 69 -6.16 19.31 22.99
CA LYS A 69 -6.51 20.08 24.20
C LYS A 69 -6.39 21.58 23.96
N TYR A 70 -5.37 22.01 23.22
CA TYR A 70 -5.22 23.41 22.83
C TYR A 70 -6.28 23.82 21.80
N GLY A 71 -6.59 22.94 20.84
CA GLY A 71 -7.65 23.19 19.86
C GLY A 71 -9.04 23.34 20.50
N SER A 72 -9.39 22.51 21.48
CA SER A 72 -10.67 22.63 22.20
C SER A 72 -10.76 23.93 23.00
N ALA A 73 -9.69 24.32 23.70
CA ALA A 73 -9.64 25.57 24.45
C ALA A 73 -9.81 26.80 23.55
N ASN A 74 -9.19 26.79 22.36
CA ASN A 74 -9.44 27.83 21.36
C ASN A 74 -10.92 27.83 20.94
N THR A 75 -11.47 26.67 20.58
CA THR A 75 -12.83 26.57 20.06
C THR A 75 -13.87 27.10 21.07
N GLU A 76 -13.70 26.82 22.35
CA GLU A 76 -14.56 27.34 23.43
C GLU A 76 -14.59 28.87 23.45
N LEU A 77 -13.44 29.53 23.26
CA LEU A 77 -13.36 30.99 23.21
C LEU A 77 -14.18 31.57 22.04
N PHE A 78 -14.12 30.93 20.86
CA PHE A 78 -14.88 31.38 19.69
C PHE A 78 -16.36 30.98 19.70
N GLN A 79 -16.73 29.91 20.41
CA GLN A 79 -18.15 29.50 20.56
C GLN A 79 -18.98 30.57 21.26
N HIS A 80 -18.37 31.30 22.19
CA HIS A 80 -19.03 32.42 22.87
C HIS A 80 -18.95 33.74 22.09
N ALA A 81 -18.14 33.82 21.04
CA ALA A 81 -17.95 34.98 20.18
C ALA A 81 -18.61 34.77 18.80
N THR A 82 -19.89 34.37 18.77
CA THR A 82 -20.62 34.18 17.51
C THR A 82 -20.83 35.51 16.79
N ALA A 83 -20.42 35.57 15.53
CA ALA A 83 -20.70 36.68 14.63
C ALA A 83 -22.16 36.65 14.18
N GLU A 84 -22.81 37.82 14.07
CA GLU A 84 -24.19 37.92 13.57
C GLU A 84 -24.29 37.80 12.04
N GLU A 85 -23.23 38.15 11.30
CA GLU A 85 -23.15 38.00 9.84
C GLU A 85 -22.10 36.96 9.44
N SER A 86 -22.45 36.07 8.51
CA SER A 86 -21.50 35.11 7.96
C SER A 86 -20.65 35.79 6.89
N PRO A 87 -19.32 35.89 7.08
CA PRO A 87 -18.43 36.53 6.11
C PRO A 87 -18.44 35.81 4.77
N LYS A 88 -18.49 36.56 3.66
CA LYS A 88 -18.61 36.00 2.30
C LYS A 88 -17.26 35.62 1.70
N ARG A 89 -16.19 36.36 2.02
CA ARG A 89 -14.84 36.13 1.47
C ARG A 89 -13.97 35.41 2.49
N LYS A 90 -13.74 34.11 2.25
CA LYS A 90 -13.04 33.22 3.20
C LYS A 90 -11.69 32.78 2.67
N LEU A 91 -10.67 32.71 3.53
CA LEU A 91 -9.37 32.13 3.20
C LEU A 91 -9.40 30.63 3.48
N PHE A 92 -9.24 29.80 2.45
CA PHE A 92 -9.16 28.35 2.62
C PHE A 92 -7.73 27.90 2.88
N ILE A 93 -7.45 27.37 4.06
CA ILE A 93 -6.18 26.73 4.38
C ILE A 93 -6.35 25.22 4.26
N VAL A 94 -5.71 24.64 3.27
CA VAL A 94 -5.79 23.20 2.96
C VAL A 94 -4.60 22.50 3.57
N ILE A 95 -4.83 21.66 4.57
CA ILE A 95 -3.77 20.90 5.24
C ILE A 95 -3.60 19.53 4.60
N SER A 96 -2.39 19.27 4.13
CA SER A 96 -1.97 18.00 3.57
C SER A 96 -0.48 17.76 3.86
N SER A 97 0.15 16.84 3.12
CA SER A 97 1.58 16.58 3.23
C SER A 97 2.23 16.30 1.89
N ASP A 98 3.57 16.31 1.89
CA ASP A 98 4.37 16.12 0.67
C ASP A 98 4.50 14.63 0.30
N LYS A 99 4.32 13.73 1.27
CA LYS A 99 4.58 12.30 1.09
C LYS A 99 3.38 11.59 0.45
N GLY A 100 3.69 10.69 -0.47
CA GLY A 100 2.71 9.79 -1.09
C GLY A 100 2.49 8.50 -0.32
N LEU A 101 1.87 7.53 -1.00
CA LEU A 101 1.65 6.15 -0.53
C LEU A 101 0.89 6.07 0.81
N CYS A 102 -0.04 6.99 1.03
CA CYS A 102 -0.85 7.11 2.24
C CYS A 102 -2.36 6.99 1.94
N GLY A 103 -2.72 6.16 0.97
CA GLY A 103 -4.12 5.96 0.58
C GLY A 103 -4.76 7.21 -0.03
N GLY A 104 -6.01 7.49 0.36
CA GLY A 104 -6.86 8.55 -0.18
C GLY A 104 -6.79 9.91 0.52
N ILE A 105 -5.87 10.10 1.47
CA ILE A 105 -5.78 11.28 2.36
C ILE A 105 -5.72 12.63 1.61
N HIS A 106 -4.92 12.72 0.54
CA HIS A 106 -4.78 13.98 -0.21
C HIS A 106 -6.01 14.29 -1.05
N SER A 107 -6.60 13.22 -1.60
CA SER A 107 -7.79 13.31 -2.44
C SER A 107 -9.03 13.66 -1.63
N SER A 108 -9.14 13.22 -0.36
CA SER A 108 -10.27 13.58 0.51
C SER A 108 -10.30 15.09 0.80
N VAL A 109 -9.17 15.66 1.23
CA VAL A 109 -9.07 17.10 1.54
C VAL A 109 -9.28 17.95 0.29
N THR A 110 -8.67 17.57 -0.83
CA THR A 110 -8.82 18.31 -2.10
C THR A 110 -10.29 18.29 -2.58
N LYS A 111 -10.97 17.15 -2.48
CA LYS A 111 -12.40 17.04 -2.81
C LYS A 111 -13.26 17.89 -1.88
N ALA A 112 -13.01 17.82 -0.56
CA ALA A 112 -13.73 18.62 0.44
C ALA A 112 -13.57 20.12 0.20
N THR A 113 -12.35 20.58 -0.09
CA THR A 113 -12.07 21.99 -0.44
C THR A 113 -12.83 22.43 -1.68
N ARG A 114 -12.87 21.58 -2.72
CA ARG A 114 -13.63 21.87 -3.95
C ARG A 114 -15.13 21.93 -3.71
N ARG A 115 -15.67 21.11 -2.81
CA ARG A 115 -17.08 21.19 -2.39
C ARG A 115 -17.34 22.51 -1.67
N GLY A 116 -16.48 22.86 -0.72
CA GLY A 116 -16.55 24.13 0.02
C GLY A 116 -16.59 25.35 -0.89
N LEU A 117 -15.67 25.46 -1.84
CA LEU A 117 -15.67 26.56 -2.82
C LEU A 117 -16.89 26.60 -3.75
N ARG A 118 -17.61 25.48 -3.90
CA ARG A 118 -18.84 25.42 -4.70
C ARG A 118 -20.10 25.68 -3.87
N GLY A 119 -19.96 26.12 -2.62
CA GLY A 119 -21.09 26.30 -1.69
C GLY A 119 -21.74 24.99 -1.25
N GLN A 120 -21.05 23.85 -1.40
CA GLN A 120 -21.51 22.55 -0.92
C GLN A 120 -20.91 22.26 0.46
N PRO A 121 -21.57 21.43 1.29
CA PRO A 121 -21.04 21.06 2.60
C PRO A 121 -19.65 20.44 2.49
N ILE A 122 -18.70 20.98 3.26
CA ILE A 122 -17.29 20.57 3.26
C ILE A 122 -17.17 19.18 3.88
N SER A 123 -17.83 18.99 5.02
CA SER A 123 -17.99 17.69 5.67
C SER A 123 -19.35 17.08 5.32
N GLU A 124 -19.38 15.79 5.04
CA GLU A 124 -20.62 15.02 4.86
C GLU A 124 -21.39 14.87 6.18
N SER A 125 -20.71 14.97 7.33
CA SER A 125 -21.29 14.75 8.65
C SER A 125 -21.90 16.00 9.29
N GLU A 126 -21.44 17.21 8.93
CA GLU A 126 -21.87 18.45 9.61
C GLU A 126 -22.94 19.24 8.84
N GLY A 127 -23.24 18.88 7.59
CA GLY A 127 -24.40 19.37 6.82
C GLY A 127 -24.46 20.88 6.52
N LYS A 128 -23.62 21.70 7.15
CA LYS A 128 -23.56 23.15 6.94
C LYS A 128 -22.82 23.44 5.64
N ALA A 129 -23.55 24.02 4.68
CA ALA A 129 -22.95 24.66 3.53
C ALA A 129 -22.23 25.91 4.00
N VAL A 130 -20.96 26.06 3.63
CA VAL A 130 -20.25 27.31 3.84
C VAL A 130 -20.63 28.22 2.68
N GLU A 131 -21.27 29.35 2.96
CA GLU A 131 -21.48 30.39 1.95
C GLU A 131 -20.14 31.05 1.66
N VAL A 132 -19.74 31.02 0.39
CA VAL A 132 -18.38 31.34 -0.04
C VAL A 132 -18.47 32.07 -1.37
N ASP A 133 -17.74 33.18 -1.48
CA ASP A 133 -17.56 33.85 -2.76
C ASP A 133 -16.59 33.09 -3.69
N SER A 134 -16.86 33.13 -4.98
CA SER A 134 -16.12 32.41 -6.02
C SER A 134 -14.64 32.79 -6.11
N ASP A 135 -14.28 34.01 -5.69
CA ASP A 135 -12.91 34.54 -5.68
C ASP A 135 -12.17 34.35 -4.35
N SER A 136 -12.66 33.45 -3.50
CA SER A 136 -12.03 33.12 -2.22
C SER A 136 -10.61 32.55 -2.40
N PRO A 137 -9.58 33.10 -1.72
CA PRO A 137 -8.19 32.66 -1.83
C PRO A 137 -7.95 31.32 -1.12
N ILE A 138 -6.97 30.56 -1.62
CA ILE A 138 -6.58 29.24 -1.12
C ILE A 138 -5.08 29.24 -0.80
N VAL A 139 -4.75 28.87 0.44
CA VAL A 139 -3.41 28.52 0.88
C VAL A 139 -3.31 27.00 1.00
N VAL A 140 -2.29 26.41 0.40
CA VAL A 140 -2.07 24.97 0.46
C VAL A 140 -0.82 24.66 1.26
N ILE A 141 -0.99 23.81 2.27
CA ILE A 141 0.10 23.23 3.04
C ILE A 141 0.33 21.81 2.52
N GLY A 142 1.46 21.60 1.86
CA GLY A 142 1.87 20.33 1.26
C GLY A 142 1.72 20.27 -0.27
N ASP A 143 2.73 19.68 -0.92
CA ASP A 143 2.84 19.61 -2.38
C ASP A 143 1.78 18.69 -3.03
N LYS A 144 1.27 17.69 -2.32
CA LYS A 144 0.32 16.73 -2.92
C LYS A 144 -1.03 17.38 -3.22
N SER A 145 -1.60 18.11 -2.27
CA SER A 145 -2.84 18.85 -2.52
C SER A 145 -2.62 20.01 -3.49
N LYS A 146 -1.44 20.65 -3.46
CA LYS A 146 -1.08 21.72 -4.42
C LYS A 146 -1.23 21.23 -5.86
N SER A 147 -0.67 20.06 -6.16
CA SER A 147 -0.74 19.48 -7.52
C SER A 147 -2.16 19.15 -7.99
N GLN A 148 -3.08 18.85 -7.06
CA GLN A 148 -4.47 18.53 -7.38
C GLN A 148 -5.33 19.79 -7.50
N LEU A 149 -5.10 20.77 -6.63
CA LEU A 149 -5.84 22.04 -6.59
C LEU A 149 -5.41 22.98 -7.71
N SER A 150 -4.11 23.06 -8.04
CA SER A 150 -3.64 23.92 -9.15
C SER A 150 -4.26 23.55 -10.50
N ARG A 151 -4.60 22.27 -10.70
CA ARG A 151 -5.29 21.79 -11.91
C ARG A 151 -6.77 22.16 -11.93
N ALA A 152 -7.41 22.21 -10.76
CA ALA A 152 -8.84 22.40 -10.64
C ALA A 152 -9.25 23.87 -10.44
N LEU A 153 -8.45 24.62 -9.68
CA LEU A 153 -8.69 25.98 -9.22
C LEU A 153 -7.38 26.79 -9.28
N PRO A 154 -6.83 27.04 -10.49
CA PRO A 154 -5.54 27.74 -10.63
C PRO A 154 -5.60 29.20 -10.17
N LYS A 155 -6.76 29.86 -10.32
CA LYS A 155 -6.93 31.30 -10.06
C LYS A 155 -6.99 31.64 -8.56
N ASN A 156 -7.51 30.71 -7.76
CA ASN A 156 -7.73 30.93 -6.33
C ASN A 156 -6.48 30.61 -5.48
N LEU A 157 -5.46 29.98 -6.05
CA LEU A 157 -4.28 29.54 -5.31
C LEU A 157 -3.31 30.70 -5.09
N THR A 158 -3.13 31.14 -3.85
CA THR A 158 -2.32 32.33 -3.52
C THR A 158 -0.96 31.96 -2.95
N LEU A 159 -0.92 31.06 -1.96
CA LEU A 159 0.31 30.69 -1.25
C LEU A 159 0.42 29.16 -1.15
N THR A 160 1.65 28.65 -1.26
CA THR A 160 1.92 27.23 -1.01
C THR A 160 3.10 27.07 -0.07
N VAL A 161 2.93 26.28 0.97
CA VAL A 161 3.99 25.93 1.92
C VAL A 161 4.34 24.46 1.76
N ASN A 162 5.64 24.19 1.66
CA ASN A 162 6.18 22.85 1.43
C ASN A 162 7.01 22.40 2.64
N GLN A 163 7.47 21.15 2.62
CA GLN A 163 8.31 20.53 3.65
C GLN A 163 7.59 20.25 4.97
N ILE A 164 6.28 20.04 4.90
CA ILE A 164 5.42 19.76 6.05
C ILE A 164 5.00 18.28 5.99
N GLY A 165 5.25 17.55 7.09
CA GLY A 165 4.90 16.12 7.23
C GLY A 165 6.05 15.12 7.06
N ARG A 166 7.32 15.54 7.20
CA ARG A 166 8.45 14.59 7.33
C ARG A 166 8.51 13.95 8.71
N ASP A 167 8.47 14.81 9.72
CA ASP A 167 8.44 14.49 11.13
C ASP A 167 7.18 15.07 11.76
N ILE A 168 6.98 14.85 13.06
CA ILE A 168 5.80 15.35 13.76
C ILE A 168 5.84 16.88 13.71
N PRO A 169 4.79 17.56 13.20
CA PRO A 169 4.76 19.02 13.11
C PRO A 169 4.95 19.64 14.49
N THR A 170 5.76 20.69 14.56
CA THR A 170 6.00 21.44 15.78
C THR A 170 5.21 22.76 15.76
N PHE A 171 5.08 23.40 16.92
CA PHE A 171 4.45 24.72 16.99
C PHE A 171 5.22 25.77 16.18
N ALA A 172 6.55 25.66 16.09
CA ALA A 172 7.38 26.56 15.28
C ALA A 172 7.01 26.49 13.79
N ASP A 173 6.70 25.30 13.27
CA ASP A 173 6.26 25.12 11.88
C ASP A 173 4.90 25.81 11.66
N ALA A 174 3.97 25.65 12.60
CA ALA A 174 2.66 26.28 12.53
C ALA A 174 2.74 27.81 12.64
N ALA A 175 3.59 28.34 13.53
CA ALA A 175 3.83 29.77 13.68
C ALA A 175 4.46 30.37 12.42
N GLY A 176 5.40 29.68 11.78
CA GLY A 176 5.97 30.12 10.50
C GLY A 176 4.91 30.17 9.38
N VAL A 177 3.99 29.21 9.34
CA VAL A 177 2.86 29.25 8.39
C VAL A 177 1.90 30.40 8.71
N ALA A 178 1.57 30.62 9.98
CA ALA A 178 0.69 31.71 10.40
C ALA A 178 1.28 33.07 10.03
N ASP A 179 2.58 33.30 10.29
CA ASP A 179 3.28 34.53 9.93
C ASP A 179 3.28 34.78 8.42
N LEU A 180 3.46 33.74 7.60
CA LEU A 180 3.33 33.86 6.14
C LEU A 180 1.92 34.22 5.67
N ILE A 181 0.89 33.79 6.41
CA ILE A 181 -0.51 34.11 6.12
C ILE A 181 -0.81 35.55 6.56
N THR A 182 -0.35 35.99 7.72
CA THR A 182 -0.51 37.38 8.20
C THR A 182 0.19 38.38 7.30
N LYS A 183 1.36 38.02 6.75
CA LYS A 183 2.09 38.84 5.76
C LYS A 183 1.43 38.87 4.38
N LEU A 184 0.47 38.00 4.13
CA LEU A 184 -0.25 37.98 2.87
C LEU A 184 -1.23 39.16 2.84
N ASP A 185 -1.05 40.08 1.90
CA ASP A 185 -1.94 41.23 1.69
C ASP A 185 -3.26 40.81 0.99
N ALA A 186 -3.81 39.67 1.41
CA ALA A 186 -5.07 39.15 0.90
C ALA A 186 -6.21 39.61 1.82
N GLU A 187 -7.22 40.24 1.24
CA GLU A 187 -8.44 40.58 1.96
C GLU A 187 -9.27 39.31 2.22
N TYR A 188 -9.37 38.90 3.49
CA TYR A 188 -10.26 37.84 3.94
C TYR A 188 -10.94 38.20 5.26
N ASP A 189 -12.20 37.81 5.38
CA ASP A 189 -13.04 38.13 6.53
C ASP A 189 -13.06 36.97 7.55
N SER A 190 -12.96 35.72 7.09
CA SER A 190 -12.72 34.54 7.95
C SER A 190 -11.76 33.53 7.32
N VAL A 191 -11.17 32.69 8.17
CA VAL A 191 -10.26 31.63 7.76
C VAL A 191 -10.92 30.28 7.96
N VAL A 192 -10.94 29.46 6.91
CA VAL A 192 -11.47 28.09 6.96
C VAL A 192 -10.32 27.12 6.76
N ILE A 193 -9.98 26.40 7.82
CA ILE A 193 -8.96 25.35 7.79
C ILE A 193 -9.62 24.03 7.44
N VAL A 194 -9.26 23.44 6.30
CA VAL A 194 -9.73 22.12 5.85
C VAL A 194 -8.64 21.09 6.13
N TYR A 195 -8.97 20.08 6.94
CA TYR A 195 -8.04 19.04 7.37
C TYR A 195 -8.74 17.67 7.45
N ASN A 196 -7.96 16.60 7.59
CA ASN A 196 -8.51 15.27 7.87
C ASN A 196 -8.56 15.05 9.38
N LYS A 197 -9.76 14.90 9.92
CA LYS A 197 -10.02 14.60 11.32
C LYS A 197 -9.88 13.10 11.59
N PHE A 198 -9.22 12.80 12.70
CA PHE A 198 -8.92 11.43 13.12
C PHE A 198 -10.11 10.86 13.88
N VAL A 199 -10.87 9.95 13.26
CA VAL A 199 -11.97 9.24 13.89
C VAL A 199 -11.47 7.95 14.53
N SER A 200 -10.76 7.13 13.76
CA SER A 200 -10.19 5.87 14.24
C SER A 200 -8.92 5.50 13.48
N SER A 201 -8.25 4.43 13.92
CA SER A 201 -7.07 3.91 13.21
C SER A 201 -7.35 3.34 11.81
N ILE A 202 -8.62 3.33 11.39
CA ILE A 202 -9.07 2.87 10.07
C ILE A 202 -9.71 4.02 9.28
N ALA A 203 -10.59 4.77 9.93
CA ALA A 203 -11.40 5.81 9.31
C ALA A 203 -10.93 7.22 9.69
N TYR A 204 -10.95 8.11 8.71
CA TYR A 204 -10.74 9.55 8.84
C TYR A 204 -11.82 10.26 8.03
N GLU A 205 -12.21 11.45 8.44
CA GLU A 205 -13.18 12.29 7.74
C GLU A 205 -12.55 13.63 7.37
N ALA A 206 -12.95 14.22 6.24
CA ALA A 206 -12.55 15.58 5.93
C ALA A 206 -13.44 16.53 6.74
N ALA A 207 -12.83 17.28 7.65
CA ALA A 207 -13.49 18.26 8.49
C ALA A 207 -12.96 19.66 8.17
N TYR A 208 -13.66 20.67 8.67
CA TYR A 208 -13.20 22.05 8.61
C TYR A 208 -13.31 22.70 9.98
N MET A 209 -12.51 23.74 10.18
CA MET A 209 -12.58 24.61 11.34
C MET A 209 -12.56 26.04 10.85
N GLU A 210 -13.53 26.83 11.30
CA GLU A 210 -13.63 28.25 10.97
C GLU A 210 -13.05 29.09 12.11
N ILE A 211 -12.21 30.05 11.75
CA ILE A 211 -11.58 31.00 12.67
C ILE A 211 -11.98 32.39 12.21
N SER A 212 -12.56 33.14 13.14
CA SER A 212 -12.97 34.51 12.93
C SER A 212 -11.77 35.45 12.96
N ASN A 213 -11.80 36.47 12.10
CA ASN A 213 -10.77 37.51 12.07
C ASN A 213 -10.95 38.49 13.26
N GLU A 214 -9.93 39.30 13.51
CA GLU A 214 -9.87 40.30 14.58
C GLU A 214 -11.10 41.22 14.62
N LYS A 215 -11.55 41.71 13.45
CA LYS A 215 -12.70 42.63 13.34
C LYS A 215 -13.98 42.01 13.92
N ILE A 216 -14.22 40.74 13.61
CA ILE A 216 -15.37 39.98 14.06
C ILE A 216 -15.30 39.74 15.58
N LEU A 217 -14.10 39.47 16.10
CA LEU A 217 -13.89 39.30 17.55
C LEU A 217 -14.26 40.57 18.32
N ARG A 218 -13.83 41.74 17.85
CA ARG A 218 -14.13 43.04 18.48
C ARG A 218 -15.62 43.38 18.51
N GLU A 219 -16.34 43.04 17.45
CA GLU A 219 -17.77 43.35 17.30
C GLU A 219 -18.67 42.36 18.05
N SER A 220 -18.18 41.16 18.37
CA SER A 220 -18.96 40.12 19.01
C SER A 220 -19.39 40.48 20.44
N SER A 221 -20.70 40.36 20.72
CA SER A 221 -21.30 40.74 22.00
C SER A 221 -20.81 39.87 23.16
N GLY A 222 -20.59 38.57 22.92
CA GLY A 222 -20.07 37.66 23.93
C GLY A 222 -18.62 37.92 24.32
N PHE A 223 -17.79 38.38 23.38
CA PHE A 223 -16.39 38.70 23.67
C PHE A 223 -16.21 39.98 24.50
N ARG A 224 -17.14 40.93 24.40
CA ARG A 224 -17.16 42.15 25.24
C ARG A 224 -17.40 41.87 26.73
N THR A 225 -17.81 40.65 27.10
CA THR A 225 -17.96 40.23 28.49
C THR A 225 -16.59 40.00 29.17
N TYR A 226 -15.54 39.77 28.39
CA TYR A 226 -14.19 39.61 28.92
C TYR A 226 -13.58 40.98 29.20
N GLU A 227 -13.02 41.13 30.40
CA GLU A 227 -12.29 42.33 30.79
C GLU A 227 -10.90 42.31 30.12
N GLN A 228 -10.63 43.31 29.27
CA GLN A 228 -9.35 43.48 28.59
C GLN A 228 -8.76 44.84 28.96
N GLU A 229 -7.53 44.85 29.49
CA GLU A 229 -6.82 46.08 29.87
C GLU A 229 -6.27 46.85 28.65
N ASP A 230 -5.86 46.14 27.57
CA ASP A 230 -5.27 46.70 26.33
C ASP A 230 -5.83 46.01 25.06
N ASP A 231 -5.57 46.58 23.87
CA ASP A 231 -5.96 46.07 22.52
C ASP A 231 -5.25 44.75 22.13
N SER A 232 -5.45 43.73 22.96
CA SER A 232 -4.91 42.36 22.86
C SER A 232 -5.64 41.49 21.84
N THR A 233 -6.64 42.05 21.16
CA THR A 233 -7.48 41.33 20.19
C THR A 233 -6.69 40.83 18.98
N LYS A 234 -5.69 41.60 18.55
CA LYS A 234 -4.75 41.25 17.47
C LYS A 234 -3.91 40.04 17.82
N ASP A 235 -3.19 40.13 18.94
CA ASP A 235 -2.31 39.08 19.41
C ASP A 235 -3.08 37.77 19.65
N LEU A 236 -4.31 37.88 20.17
CA LEU A 236 -5.19 36.73 20.37
C LEU A 236 -5.63 36.10 19.04
N ALA A 237 -5.97 36.89 18.03
CA ALA A 237 -6.35 36.39 16.71
C ALA A 237 -5.19 35.66 16.03
N GLU A 238 -3.98 36.23 16.07
CA GLU A 238 -2.77 35.62 15.51
C GLU A 238 -2.37 34.34 16.25
N PHE A 239 -2.39 34.38 17.59
CA PHE A 239 -2.12 33.21 18.42
C PHE A 239 -3.15 32.11 18.21
N SER A 240 -4.43 32.48 18.10
CA SER A 240 -5.50 31.53 17.81
C SER A 240 -5.31 30.84 16.46
N LEU A 241 -4.97 31.62 15.42
CA LEU A 241 -4.69 31.09 14.09
C LEU A 241 -3.53 30.10 14.12
N ALA A 242 -2.42 30.44 14.78
CA ALA A 242 -1.26 29.56 14.91
C ALA A 242 -1.60 28.24 15.64
N ASN A 243 -2.34 28.33 16.76
CA ASN A 243 -2.79 27.16 17.52
C ASN A 243 -3.73 26.26 16.71
N ALA A 244 -4.65 26.88 15.97
CA ALA A 244 -5.60 26.17 15.13
C ALA A 244 -4.91 25.43 13.97
N ILE A 245 -3.95 26.09 13.31
CA ILE A 245 -3.09 25.46 12.29
C ILE A 245 -2.30 24.31 12.93
N TYR A 246 -1.71 24.52 14.11
CA TYR A 246 -0.96 23.47 14.82
C TYR A 246 -1.83 22.25 15.13
N ALA A 247 -3.02 22.44 15.71
CA ALA A 247 -3.96 21.36 16.02
C ALA A 247 -4.32 20.55 14.76
N ALA A 248 -4.65 21.24 13.67
CA ALA A 248 -5.03 20.61 12.41
C ALA A 248 -3.85 19.92 11.70
N LEU A 249 -2.63 20.46 11.79
CA LEU A 249 -1.40 19.84 11.27
C LEU A 249 -1.08 18.52 11.97
N VAL A 250 -1.11 18.50 13.30
CA VAL A 250 -0.78 17.31 14.09
C VAL A 250 -1.85 16.22 13.90
N GLU A 251 -3.12 16.59 13.86
CA GLU A 251 -4.22 15.67 13.56
C GLU A 251 -4.14 15.13 12.12
N GLY A 252 -3.88 15.98 11.13
CA GLY A 252 -3.66 15.59 9.75
C GLY A 252 -2.49 14.62 9.59
N HIS A 253 -1.38 14.86 10.30
CA HIS A 253 -0.21 13.97 10.28
C HIS A 253 -0.51 12.60 10.93
N ALA A 254 -1.28 12.55 12.01
CA ALA A 254 -1.73 11.29 12.62
C ALA A 254 -2.64 10.48 11.66
N CYS A 255 -3.58 11.14 10.98
CA CYS A 255 -4.41 10.55 9.93
C CYS A 255 -3.57 9.98 8.79
N GLU A 256 -2.55 10.71 8.34
CA GLU A 256 -1.64 10.26 7.29
C GLU A 256 -0.88 8.99 7.70
N MET A 257 -0.30 8.94 8.90
CA MET A 257 0.42 7.76 9.39
C MET A 257 -0.51 6.54 9.48
N SER A 258 -1.74 6.75 9.95
CA SER A 258 -2.77 5.73 10.05
C SER A 258 -3.14 5.16 8.68
N SER A 259 -3.45 6.05 7.72
CA SER A 259 -3.83 5.65 6.36
C SER A 259 -2.66 4.98 5.62
N ARG A 260 -1.44 5.48 5.79
CA ARG A 260 -0.22 4.83 5.26
C ARG A 260 -0.06 3.42 5.80
N ARG A 261 -0.21 3.21 7.10
CA ARG A 261 -0.13 1.87 7.70
C ARG A 261 -1.14 0.92 7.06
N ASN A 262 -2.38 1.37 6.85
CA ASN A 262 -3.45 0.56 6.27
C ASN A 262 -3.22 0.28 4.78
N ALA A 263 -2.76 1.29 4.02
CA ALA A 263 -2.40 1.12 2.62
C ALA A 263 -1.24 0.13 2.43
N MET A 264 -0.23 0.18 3.30
CA MET A 264 0.91 -0.74 3.27
C MET A 264 0.52 -2.15 3.74
N ASP A 265 -0.41 -2.28 4.69
CA ASP A 265 -0.94 -3.59 5.10
C ASP A 265 -1.67 -4.28 3.94
N ASN A 266 -2.57 -3.55 3.27
CA ASN A 266 -3.28 -4.06 2.10
C ASN A 266 -2.32 -4.37 0.94
N ALA A 267 -1.33 -3.51 0.69
CA ALA A 267 -0.31 -3.78 -0.33
C ALA A 267 0.52 -5.04 -0.04
N SER A 268 0.85 -5.30 1.24
CA SER A 268 1.61 -6.49 1.65
C SER A 268 0.79 -7.77 1.47
N LYS A 269 -0.49 -7.75 1.86
CA LYS A 269 -1.42 -8.88 1.63
C LYS A 269 -1.58 -9.18 0.14
N ASN A 270 -1.85 -8.16 -0.67
CA ASN A 270 -1.97 -8.29 -2.12
C ASN A 270 -0.68 -8.81 -2.77
N ALA A 271 0.49 -8.42 -2.25
CA ALA A 271 1.77 -8.95 -2.71
C ALA A 271 1.93 -10.44 -2.35
N GLY A 272 1.50 -10.87 -1.17
CA GLY A 272 1.50 -12.28 -0.76
C GLY A 272 0.63 -13.17 -1.66
N ASP A 273 -0.55 -12.68 -2.04
CA ASP A 273 -1.44 -13.39 -2.98
C ASP A 273 -0.81 -13.48 -4.39
N MET A 274 -0.14 -12.40 -4.81
CA MET A 274 0.59 -12.38 -6.09
C MET A 274 1.80 -13.33 -6.09
N ILE A 275 2.51 -13.44 -4.97
CA ILE A 275 3.63 -14.39 -4.84
C ILE A 275 3.12 -15.83 -4.96
N SER A 276 2.01 -16.14 -4.29
CA SER A 276 1.41 -17.48 -4.30
C SER A 276 0.98 -17.89 -5.72
N SER A 277 0.31 -16.99 -6.44
CA SER A 277 -0.11 -17.23 -7.83
C SER A 277 1.07 -17.35 -8.80
N LEU A 278 2.06 -16.46 -8.72
CA LEU A 278 3.29 -16.53 -9.54
C LEU A 278 4.11 -17.79 -9.24
N GLN A 279 4.13 -18.25 -7.99
CA GLN A 279 4.82 -19.48 -7.60
C GLN A 279 4.16 -20.72 -8.20
N LEU A 280 2.83 -20.77 -8.23
CA LEU A 280 2.10 -21.84 -8.90
C LEU A 280 2.38 -21.85 -10.41
N GLN A 281 2.37 -20.67 -11.05
CA GLN A 281 2.71 -20.53 -12.47
C GLN A 281 4.15 -20.96 -12.76
N TYR A 282 5.11 -20.56 -11.92
CA TYR A 282 6.51 -20.94 -12.04
C TYR A 282 6.68 -22.46 -11.96
N ASN A 283 6.06 -23.11 -10.97
CA ASN A 283 6.14 -24.56 -10.80
C ASN A 283 5.53 -25.31 -11.99
N ARG A 284 4.37 -24.85 -12.48
CA ARG A 284 3.72 -25.42 -13.67
C ARG A 284 4.57 -25.26 -14.92
N GLY A 285 5.13 -24.07 -15.15
CA GLY A 285 6.01 -23.82 -16.29
C GLY A 285 7.31 -24.63 -16.21
N ARG A 286 7.88 -24.77 -15.01
CA ARG A 286 9.10 -25.56 -14.77
C ARG A 286 8.86 -27.03 -15.08
N GLN A 287 7.74 -27.59 -14.63
CA GLN A 287 7.34 -28.96 -14.96
C GLN A 287 7.17 -29.14 -16.47
N ALA A 288 6.47 -28.22 -17.13
CA ALA A 288 6.27 -28.26 -18.58
C ALA A 288 7.61 -28.18 -19.35
N ALA A 289 8.56 -27.36 -18.90
CA ALA A 289 9.89 -27.29 -19.51
C ALA A 289 10.67 -28.60 -19.34
N ILE A 290 10.69 -29.17 -18.13
CA ILE A 290 11.33 -30.48 -17.87
C ILE A 290 10.71 -31.57 -18.76
N THR A 291 9.37 -31.62 -18.87
CA THR A 291 8.72 -32.63 -19.71
C THR A 291 9.02 -32.44 -21.19
N ASN A 292 9.11 -31.19 -21.67
CA ASN A 292 9.46 -30.91 -23.07
C ASN A 292 10.92 -31.31 -23.35
N GLU A 293 11.86 -30.96 -22.46
CA GLU A 293 13.25 -31.38 -22.57
C GLU A 293 13.38 -32.91 -22.57
N LEU A 294 12.63 -33.62 -21.73
CA LEU A 294 12.61 -35.08 -21.71
C LEU A 294 12.03 -35.68 -23.00
N VAL A 295 10.93 -35.12 -23.53
CA VAL A 295 10.33 -35.57 -24.79
C VAL A 295 11.29 -35.34 -25.96
N ASP A 296 11.99 -34.21 -26.00
CA ASP A 296 13.00 -33.90 -27.02
C ASP A 296 14.18 -34.88 -26.96
N ILE A 297 14.63 -35.28 -25.76
CA ILE A 297 15.68 -36.31 -25.60
C ILE A 297 15.20 -37.69 -26.12
N ILE A 298 13.96 -38.08 -25.80
CA ILE A 298 13.41 -39.38 -26.21
C ILE A 298 13.18 -39.44 -27.72
N THR A 299 12.68 -38.35 -28.32
CA THR A 299 12.41 -38.26 -29.76
C THR A 299 13.67 -38.01 -30.59
N GLY A 300 14.65 -37.30 -30.03
CA GLY A 300 15.94 -37.01 -30.66
C GLY A 300 16.95 -38.16 -30.63
N ASN A 301 16.68 -39.25 -29.89
CA ASN A 301 17.53 -40.43 -29.85
C ASN A 301 17.08 -41.49 -30.89
N PRO A 302 17.75 -41.61 -32.06
CA PRO A 302 17.33 -42.51 -33.14
C PRO A 302 17.43 -44.01 -32.80
N LEU A 303 18.05 -44.38 -31.68
CA LEU A 303 18.21 -45.78 -31.26
C LEU A 303 16.89 -46.51 -30.97
N ASN A 304 15.81 -45.80 -30.64
CA ASN A 304 14.49 -46.42 -30.39
C ASN A 304 13.61 -46.55 -31.64
N VAL A 305 13.89 -45.81 -32.71
CA VAL A 305 13.18 -45.97 -34.00
C VAL A 305 13.75 -47.17 -34.78
N ALA A 306 15.04 -47.47 -34.59
CA ALA A 306 15.64 -48.67 -35.18
C ALA A 306 15.10 -49.99 -34.60
N LEU A 307 14.67 -50.01 -33.33
CA LEU A 307 14.14 -51.22 -32.69
C LEU A 307 12.73 -51.62 -33.19
N SER A 308 11.91 -50.66 -33.64
CA SER A 308 10.59 -50.98 -34.21
C SER A 308 10.70 -51.45 -35.67
N CYS A 309 11.69 -50.99 -36.43
CA CYS A 309 11.99 -51.49 -37.78
C CYS A 309 12.67 -52.86 -37.79
N ALA A 310 13.34 -53.28 -36.71
CA ALA A 310 13.94 -54.62 -36.63
C ALA A 310 12.90 -55.74 -36.41
N HIS A 311 11.71 -55.42 -35.89
CA HIS A 311 10.66 -56.42 -35.62
C HIS A 311 9.84 -56.81 -36.86
N SER A 312 9.94 -56.06 -37.97
CA SER A 312 9.22 -56.37 -39.22
C SER A 312 10.05 -57.16 -40.24
N LEU A 313 11.34 -57.43 -39.96
CA LEU A 313 12.23 -58.17 -40.87
C LEU A 313 12.52 -59.63 -40.46
N ILE A 314 11.94 -60.13 -39.37
CA ILE A 314 12.07 -61.54 -38.97
C ILE A 314 10.72 -62.24 -39.17
N SER A 315 10.33 -62.34 -40.44
CA SER A 315 9.24 -63.20 -40.92
C SER A 315 9.84 -64.31 -41.77
N SER A 316 10.33 -65.37 -41.14
CA SER A 316 10.32 -66.75 -41.67
C SER A 316 10.61 -67.77 -40.56
N PRO A 317 10.07 -69.01 -40.66
CA PRO A 317 9.71 -69.79 -39.48
C PRO A 317 10.67 -70.95 -39.15
N LYS A 318 10.53 -71.43 -37.91
CA LYS A 318 11.00 -72.70 -37.28
C LYS A 318 12.30 -72.62 -36.48
N VAL A 319 12.17 -72.50 -35.15
CA VAL A 319 12.79 -73.35 -34.09
C VAL A 319 11.95 -73.14 -32.80
N PRO A 320 11.63 -74.18 -32.00
CA PRO A 320 10.78 -74.03 -30.81
C PRO A 320 11.48 -73.26 -29.68
N VAL A 321 10.70 -72.43 -29.00
CA VAL A 321 11.10 -71.66 -27.82
C VAL A 321 11.17 -72.58 -26.60
N LEU A 322 12.36 -72.73 -26.03
CA LEU A 322 12.56 -73.12 -24.63
C LEU A 322 13.06 -71.89 -23.89
N CYS A 323 12.18 -71.30 -23.07
CA CYS A 323 12.60 -70.36 -22.05
C CYS A 323 13.39 -71.12 -20.99
N ASN A 324 14.56 -70.59 -20.60
CA ASN A 324 15.03 -70.56 -19.22
C ASN A 324 16.19 -69.57 -19.10
N ASP A 325 15.99 -68.59 -18.22
CA ASP A 325 16.92 -67.97 -17.28
C ASP A 325 18.37 -67.74 -17.73
N VAL A 326 18.69 -66.47 -18.01
CA VAL A 326 20.03 -65.93 -17.75
C VAL A 326 19.89 -64.54 -17.13
N ASP A 327 20.20 -64.48 -15.85
CA ASP A 327 20.44 -63.28 -15.06
C ASP A 327 21.51 -62.40 -15.70
N VAL A 328 21.23 -61.10 -15.83
CA VAL A 328 22.28 -60.08 -15.99
C VAL A 328 22.00 -58.96 -15.01
N GLU A 329 22.69 -59.04 -13.87
CA GLU A 329 22.92 -57.93 -12.96
C GLU A 329 23.70 -56.83 -13.70
N GLN A 330 23.17 -55.60 -13.68
CA GLN A 330 23.99 -54.39 -13.80
C GLN A 330 23.57 -53.41 -12.71
N GLU A 331 24.31 -53.44 -11.60
CA GLU A 331 24.35 -52.39 -10.61
C GLU A 331 24.97 -51.12 -11.21
N ALA A 332 24.23 -50.02 -11.22
CA ALA A 332 24.78 -48.68 -11.39
C ALA A 332 24.72 -47.96 -10.03
N LEU A 333 25.88 -47.82 -9.39
CA LEU A 333 26.10 -46.99 -8.22
C LEU A 333 25.73 -45.53 -8.50
N ILE A 334 24.86 -44.94 -7.67
CA ILE A 334 24.77 -43.49 -7.47
C ILE A 334 25.08 -43.21 -5.99
N PRO A 335 26.10 -42.39 -5.65
CA PRO A 335 26.40 -42.08 -4.28
C PRO A 335 25.35 -41.11 -3.71
N GLY A 336 24.72 -41.47 -2.59
CA GLY A 336 24.06 -40.50 -1.71
C GLY A 336 22.53 -40.46 -1.67
N SER A 337 21.81 -41.53 -2.00
CA SER A 337 20.36 -41.62 -1.73
C SER A 337 19.99 -42.87 -0.95
N ARG A 338 19.42 -42.70 0.26
CA ARG A 338 18.81 -43.77 1.06
C ARG A 338 17.64 -44.38 0.29
N ILE A 339 17.68 -45.69 0.05
CA ILE A 339 16.58 -46.45 -0.53
C ILE A 339 15.64 -46.90 0.59
N ILE A 340 14.40 -46.40 0.58
CA ILE A 340 13.28 -46.96 1.34
C ILE A 340 12.74 -48.13 0.52
N LYS A 341 12.91 -49.37 1.01
CA LYS A 341 12.33 -50.57 0.38
C LYS A 341 10.83 -50.66 0.70
N PHE A 342 9.98 -50.59 -0.33
CA PHE A 342 8.58 -51.03 -0.23
C PHE A 342 8.47 -52.47 -0.76
N LYS A 343 7.90 -53.35 0.07
CA LYS A 343 7.52 -54.72 -0.31
C LYS A 343 6.02 -54.72 -0.63
N PRO A 344 5.56 -55.28 -1.76
CA PRO A 344 4.13 -55.33 -2.06
C PRO A 344 3.51 -56.49 -1.28
N GLN A 345 2.54 -56.18 -0.41
CA GLN A 345 1.59 -57.17 0.08
C GLN A 345 0.20 -56.72 -0.37
N GLY A 346 -0.50 -57.62 -1.04
CA GLY A 346 -1.87 -57.41 -1.48
C GLY A 346 -2.84 -57.30 -0.31
N ASN A 347 -3.89 -56.52 -0.57
CA ASN A 347 -5.15 -56.41 0.16
C ASN A 347 -5.11 -55.95 1.62
N GLY A 348 -5.52 -54.70 1.83
CA GLY A 348 -6.12 -54.25 3.09
C GLY A 348 -5.57 -52.92 3.60
N ILE A 349 -6.44 -51.93 3.70
CA ILE A 349 -6.16 -50.60 4.25
C ILE A 349 -6.04 -50.70 5.78
N SER A 350 -4.95 -50.19 6.36
CA SER A 350 -5.01 -49.60 7.70
C SER A 350 -3.97 -48.49 7.87
N VAL A 351 -4.46 -47.37 8.38
CA VAL A 351 -3.72 -46.14 8.69
C VAL A 351 -3.15 -46.28 10.10
N LEU A 352 -1.85 -46.05 10.29
CA LEU A 352 -1.30 -45.81 11.62
C LEU A 352 -0.54 -44.48 11.65
N HIS A 353 -1.18 -43.51 12.31
CA HIS A 353 -0.54 -42.39 12.95
C HIS A 353 0.53 -42.89 13.93
N ASN A 354 1.66 -42.19 14.02
CA ASN A 354 2.42 -42.19 15.26
C ASN A 354 2.92 -40.78 15.58
N SER A 355 2.26 -40.20 16.57
CA SER A 355 2.57 -38.98 17.29
C SER A 355 3.77 -39.21 18.21
N ALA A 356 4.77 -38.32 18.13
CA ALA A 356 5.83 -38.22 19.13
C ALA A 356 5.34 -37.33 20.29
N LEU A 357 5.38 -37.87 21.52
CA LEU A 357 5.19 -37.14 22.78
C LEU A 357 6.43 -37.37 23.67
N SER A 358 6.89 -36.27 24.26
CA SER A 358 7.53 -36.08 25.59
C SER A 358 7.62 -37.31 26.50
N GLU A 359 8.66 -37.61 27.29
CA GLU A 359 9.52 -36.81 28.20
C GLU A 359 10.62 -37.76 28.78
N PRO A 360 11.70 -37.29 29.46
CA PRO A 360 12.75 -38.15 30.06
C PRO A 360 12.67 -38.26 31.60
N PRO A 361 13.33 -39.25 32.25
CA PRO A 361 13.51 -39.26 33.70
C PRO A 361 14.98 -39.17 34.20
N HIS A 362 15.16 -38.33 35.24
CA HIS A 362 15.95 -38.51 36.49
C HIS A 362 17.51 -38.61 36.41
N THR A 363 18.35 -38.03 37.29
CA THR A 363 18.23 -37.55 38.69
C THR A 363 19.49 -36.76 39.14
N GLU A 364 19.31 -35.78 40.04
CA GLU A 364 20.12 -35.27 41.19
C GLU A 364 21.56 -35.79 41.43
N SER A 365 22.55 -35.07 42.01
CA SER A 365 22.61 -33.85 42.85
C SER A 365 24.07 -33.33 42.97
N THR A 366 24.24 -32.04 43.26
CA THR A 366 25.16 -31.40 44.25
C THR A 366 25.73 -30.03 43.82
N SER A 367 25.15 -29.00 44.45
CA SER A 367 25.69 -27.74 45.02
C SER A 367 26.98 -27.04 44.52
N VAL A 368 26.89 -25.69 44.60
CA VAL A 368 27.95 -24.70 44.92
C VAL A 368 28.43 -23.76 43.78
N SER A 369 27.87 -22.53 43.81
CA SER A 369 28.58 -21.22 43.72
C SER A 369 28.73 -20.46 42.39
N GLN A 370 28.65 -19.12 42.56
CA GLN A 370 29.06 -17.99 41.70
C GLN A 370 28.14 -17.64 40.51
N ARG A 371 27.20 -16.69 40.65
CA ARG A 371 27.43 -15.23 40.51
C ARG A 371 28.65 -14.89 39.65
N HIS A 372 28.48 -14.73 38.34
CA HIS A 372 29.17 -13.75 37.46
C HIS A 372 28.82 -14.05 35.98
N CYS A 373 27.97 -13.22 35.36
CA CYS A 373 28.12 -12.74 33.96
C CYS A 373 26.85 -12.00 33.50
N MET A 374 26.64 -10.80 34.04
CA MET A 374 25.76 -9.78 33.46
C MET A 374 26.59 -8.50 33.39
N ARG A 375 27.42 -8.38 32.35
CA ARG A 375 28.03 -7.13 31.84
C ARG A 375 29.05 -7.45 30.73
N ALA A 376 28.63 -7.37 29.48
CA ALA A 376 29.49 -7.03 28.35
C ALA A 376 28.58 -6.78 27.15
N LEU A 377 28.29 -5.50 26.86
CA LEU A 377 27.93 -4.94 25.55
C LEU A 377 27.66 -3.44 25.73
N ARG A 378 28.72 -2.71 26.06
CA ARG A 378 28.93 -1.31 25.67
C ARG A 378 30.38 -1.21 25.19
N ASP A 379 30.54 -0.46 24.11
CA ASP A 379 31.80 -0.05 23.47
C ASP A 379 32.28 -0.94 22.31
N ILE A 380 31.62 -0.77 21.14
CA ILE A 380 32.23 -0.50 19.83
C ILE A 380 31.36 0.51 19.11
#